data_AF-M9LWF4-F1
#
_entry.id   AF-M9LWF4-F1
#
_cell.length_a   1.000
_cell.length_b   1.000
_cell.length_c   1.000
_cell.angle_alpha   90.00
_cell.angle_beta   90.00
_cell.angle_gamma   90.00
#
_symmetry.space_group_name_H-M   'P 1'
#
loop_
_entity.id
_entity.type
_entity.pdbx_description
1 polymer ?
#
loop_
_entity_poly.entity_id
_entity_poly.type
_entity_poly.pdbx_seq_one_letter_code
_entity_poly.pdbx_strand_id
1 'polypeptide(L)'
;MASTRRTALPLVYTALRAPTLPPRPTLSNTTQATMSGAVPYRQDLPPSGGYQPIRYKRNLPGKNLSGLTIFGGVIAICAYGFYKVGQGNLEQRELKRERAWSRIHLIPLLMAESDRDAFRRSEAQLAREKEIMKDVPGWEAGKSVYNTKRYTPPNFVVL
;
A
#
# COMPACT_ATOMS: atom_id res chain seq x y z
N MET A 1 -32.20 45.74 44.67
CA MET A 1 -33.29 44.96 45.29
C MET A 1 -32.98 43.49 45.05
N ALA A 2 -32.23 42.82 45.91
CA ALA A 2 -32.65 42.27 47.21
C ALA A 2 -33.58 41.05 47.06
N SER A 3 -33.22 40.02 47.82
CA SER A 3 -34.03 38.86 48.23
C SER A 3 -34.03 37.66 47.27
N THR A 4 -33.11 36.71 47.44
CA THR A 4 -33.11 35.66 48.48
C THR A 4 -34.36 34.77 48.42
N ARG A 5 -34.17 33.53 47.93
CA ARG A 5 -34.91 32.36 48.44
C ARG A 5 -33.94 31.19 48.63
N ARG A 6 -33.37 31.15 49.83
CA ARG A 6 -33.00 29.91 50.52
C ARG A 6 -34.30 29.23 50.96
N THR A 7 -34.47 27.96 50.64
CA THR A 7 -35.43 27.06 51.31
C THR A 7 -34.77 25.68 51.30
N ALA A 8 -34.01 25.34 52.34
CA ALA A 8 -34.46 24.77 53.61
C ALA A 8 -34.77 23.27 53.46
N LEU A 9 -33.77 22.46 53.82
CA LEU A 9 -33.88 21.04 54.11
C LEU A 9 -34.87 20.83 55.26
N PRO A 10 -35.83 19.89 55.17
CA PRO A 10 -36.60 19.51 56.34
C PRO A 10 -35.76 18.58 57.23
N LEU A 11 -35.54 19.06 58.46
CA LEU A 11 -35.02 18.32 59.60
C LEU A 11 -35.81 17.03 59.84
N VAL A 12 -35.09 15.92 59.91
CA VAL A 12 -35.58 14.64 60.40
C VAL A 12 -35.73 14.76 61.92
N TYR A 13 -36.97 14.84 62.40
CA TYR A 13 -37.28 14.64 63.82
C TYR A 13 -38.56 13.82 63.93
N THR A 14 -38.41 12.51 63.86
CA THR A 14 -39.47 11.56 64.21
C THR A 14 -39.32 11.17 65.68
N ALA A 15 -40.32 11.56 66.46
CA ALA A 15 -40.44 11.31 67.88
C ALA A 15 -40.48 9.79 68.20
N LEU A 16 -39.70 9.37 69.19
CA LEU A 16 -39.84 8.06 69.83
C LEU A 16 -41.23 7.96 70.47
N ARG A 17 -42.08 7.07 69.95
CA ARG A 17 -43.30 6.61 70.61
C ARG A 17 -43.03 5.26 71.24
N ALA A 18 -43.23 5.16 72.57
CA ALA A 18 -43.03 3.94 73.34
C ALA A 18 -43.94 2.80 72.84
N PRO A 19 -43.42 1.58 72.63
CA PRO A 19 -44.25 0.42 72.31
C PRO A 19 -44.97 -0.08 73.56
N THR A 20 -46.31 -0.13 73.51
CA THR A 20 -47.15 -0.82 74.49
C THR A 20 -46.90 -2.33 74.41
N LEU A 21 -46.64 -2.96 75.56
CA LEU A 21 -46.40 -4.40 75.67
C LEU A 21 -47.61 -5.22 75.20
N PRO A 22 -47.43 -6.31 74.43
CA PRO A 22 -48.49 -7.28 74.16
C PRO A 22 -48.82 -8.11 75.42
N PRO A 23 -50.07 -8.59 75.58
CA PRO A 23 -50.45 -9.42 76.72
C PRO A 23 -49.71 -10.77 76.74
N ARG A 24 -49.42 -11.23 77.96
CA ARG A 24 -48.63 -12.41 78.32
C ARG A 24 -49.20 -13.70 77.70
N PRO A 25 -48.39 -14.53 77.01
CA PRO A 25 -48.85 -15.83 76.53
C PRO A 25 -49.06 -16.81 77.70
N THR A 26 -50.27 -17.37 77.79
CA THR A 26 -50.61 -18.46 78.69
C THR A 26 -49.97 -19.75 78.20
N LEU A 27 -49.09 -20.33 78.99
CA LEU A 27 -48.45 -21.62 78.71
C LEU A 27 -49.48 -22.74 78.87
N SER A 28 -49.76 -23.47 77.79
CA SER A 28 -50.39 -24.79 77.86
C SER A 28 -49.60 -25.79 77.03
N ASN A 29 -48.73 -26.51 77.75
CA ASN A 29 -48.43 -27.94 77.66
C ASN A 29 -48.13 -28.50 76.26
N THR A 30 -46.85 -28.72 75.95
CA THR A 30 -46.17 -30.03 76.14
C THR A 30 -46.77 -31.12 75.25
N THR A 31 -46.17 -31.26 74.07
CA THR A 31 -45.99 -32.55 73.42
C THR A 31 -44.49 -32.68 73.14
N GLN A 32 -43.81 -33.38 74.04
CA GLN A 32 -42.45 -33.90 73.80
C GLN A 32 -42.56 -35.15 72.92
N ALA A 33 -41.68 -35.25 71.91
CA ALA A 33 -40.82 -36.43 71.63
C ALA A 33 -40.33 -36.35 70.16
N THR A 34 -39.08 -35.93 69.91
CA THR A 34 -37.89 -36.79 69.66
C THR A 34 -37.91 -37.50 68.30
N MET A 35 -37.01 -37.10 67.37
CA MET A 35 -36.01 -37.97 66.74
C MET A 35 -35.08 -37.20 65.75
N SER A 36 -33.78 -37.50 65.87
CA SER A 36 -32.67 -37.38 64.91
C SER A 36 -32.37 -36.02 64.23
N GLY A 37 -31.45 -35.25 64.82
CA GLY A 37 -30.77 -34.14 64.14
C GLY A 37 -29.50 -34.61 63.43
N ALA A 38 -29.42 -34.39 62.11
CA ALA A 38 -28.21 -34.60 61.31
C ALA A 38 -27.14 -33.55 61.66
N VAL A 39 -25.86 -33.96 61.65
CA VAL A 39 -24.70 -33.09 61.91
C VAL A 39 -24.63 -31.99 60.83
N PRO A 40 -24.52 -30.68 61.19
CA PRO A 40 -24.45 -29.63 60.21
C PRO A 40 -23.12 -29.64 59.46
N TYR A 41 -23.16 -29.93 58.15
CA TYR A 41 -22.00 -29.83 57.25
C TYR A 41 -22.04 -28.50 56.48
N ARG A 42 -20.93 -27.77 56.47
CA ARG A 42 -20.73 -26.57 55.64
C ARG A 42 -20.04 -27.01 54.35
N GLN A 43 -20.84 -27.33 53.33
CA GLN A 43 -20.36 -27.64 51.99
C GLN A 43 -20.13 -26.35 51.19
N ASP A 44 -19.06 -26.28 50.42
CA ASP A 44 -18.92 -25.26 49.39
C ASP A 44 -19.90 -25.57 48.25
N LEU A 45 -21.00 -24.82 48.24
CA LEU A 45 -22.07 -24.92 47.25
C LEU A 45 -22.04 -23.69 46.34
N PRO A 46 -22.52 -23.81 45.09
CA PRO A 46 -22.73 -22.63 44.27
C PRO A 46 -23.69 -21.66 44.98
N PRO A 47 -23.55 -20.35 44.74
CA PRO A 47 -24.49 -19.37 45.29
C PRO A 47 -25.91 -19.73 44.85
N SER A 48 -26.92 -19.43 45.67
CA SER A 48 -28.32 -19.78 45.42
C SER A 48 -28.88 -19.25 44.09
N GLY A 49 -28.24 -18.22 43.51
CA GLY A 49 -28.55 -17.66 42.18
C GLY A 49 -27.69 -18.16 41.00
N GLY A 50 -26.80 -19.12 41.22
CA GLY A 50 -25.89 -19.63 40.20
C GLY A 50 -24.78 -18.65 39.77
N TYR A 51 -23.91 -19.09 38.85
CA TYR A 51 -22.85 -18.25 38.27
C TYR A 51 -23.33 -17.50 37.03
N GLN A 52 -22.69 -16.38 36.71
CA GLN A 52 -22.95 -15.69 35.45
C GLN A 52 -22.65 -16.59 34.25
N PRO A 53 -23.43 -16.51 33.17
CA PRO A 53 -23.23 -17.35 32.00
C PRO A 53 -21.90 -17.00 31.32
N ILE A 54 -20.97 -17.94 31.34
CA ILE A 54 -19.70 -17.83 30.65
C ILE A 54 -19.94 -17.98 29.15
N ARG A 55 -19.49 -17.00 28.36
CA ARG A 55 -19.60 -17.07 26.89
C ARG A 55 -18.58 -18.09 26.35
N TYR A 56 -19.05 -19.30 26.10
CA TYR A 56 -18.25 -20.40 25.54
C TYR A 56 -18.18 -20.39 24.00
N LYS A 57 -19.02 -19.56 23.34
CA LYS A 57 -19.09 -19.45 21.89
C LYS A 57 -18.07 -18.43 21.35
N ARG A 58 -17.51 -18.74 20.18
CA ARG A 58 -16.60 -17.86 19.44
C ARG A 58 -17.31 -16.57 19.03
N ASN A 59 -16.80 -15.41 19.48
CA ASN A 59 -17.33 -14.09 19.15
C ASN A 59 -16.41 -13.36 18.15
N LEU A 60 -16.57 -13.66 16.85
CA LEU A 60 -15.84 -12.97 15.78
C LEU A 60 -16.78 -11.98 15.06
N PRO A 61 -16.64 -10.67 15.28
CA PRO A 61 -17.43 -9.69 14.56
C PRO A 61 -16.93 -9.59 13.10
N GLY A 62 -17.82 -9.78 12.13
CA GLY A 62 -17.53 -9.69 10.70
C GLY A 62 -17.35 -8.24 10.21
N LYS A 63 -16.33 -7.54 10.70
CA LYS A 63 -16.02 -6.14 10.35
C LYS A 63 -15.16 -6.04 9.08
N ASN A 64 -15.53 -6.74 8.03
CA ASN A 64 -14.78 -6.72 6.78
C ASN A 64 -15.50 -5.83 5.76
N LEU A 65 -14.72 -5.08 5.01
CA LEU A 65 -15.21 -4.36 3.84
C LEU A 65 -15.66 -5.38 2.79
N SER A 66 -16.81 -5.14 2.15
CA SER A 66 -17.35 -6.07 1.14
C SER A 66 -16.35 -6.24 -0.02
N GLY A 67 -16.28 -7.43 -0.60
CA GLY A 67 -15.40 -7.68 -1.75
C GLY A 67 -15.67 -6.71 -2.90
N LEU A 68 -16.95 -6.40 -3.16
CA LEU A 68 -17.35 -5.47 -4.20
C LEU A 68 -16.86 -4.04 -3.95
N THR A 69 -16.84 -3.60 -2.69
CA THR A 69 -16.29 -2.28 -2.34
C THR A 69 -14.77 -2.20 -2.52
N ILE A 70 -14.05 -3.30 -2.24
CA ILE A 70 -12.60 -3.37 -2.49
C ILE A 70 -12.32 -3.33 -4.00
N PHE A 71 -13.03 -4.15 -4.79
CA PHE A 71 -12.88 -4.15 -6.24
C PHE A 71 -13.25 -2.81 -6.87
N GLY A 72 -14.33 -2.18 -6.41
CA GLY A 72 -14.70 -0.83 -6.85
C GLY A 72 -13.60 0.20 -6.58
N GLY A 73 -13.00 0.18 -5.39
CA GLY A 73 -11.89 1.06 -5.04
C GLY A 73 -10.65 0.83 -5.91
N VAL A 74 -10.27 -0.43 -6.13
CA VAL A 74 -9.12 -0.78 -6.99
C VAL A 74 -9.36 -0.34 -8.44
N ILE A 75 -10.54 -0.63 -8.99
CA ILE A 75 -10.88 -0.26 -10.37
C ILE A 75 -10.84 1.27 -10.53
N ALA A 76 -11.36 2.03 -9.57
CA ALA A 76 -11.33 3.49 -9.61
C ALA A 76 -9.89 4.04 -9.60
N ILE A 77 -9.02 3.50 -8.74
CA ILE A 77 -7.60 3.89 -8.66
C ILE A 77 -6.88 3.55 -9.98
N CYS A 78 -7.10 2.34 -10.51
CA CYS A 78 -6.50 1.92 -11.76
C CYS A 78 -6.97 2.80 -12.93
N ALA A 79 -8.28 3.06 -13.04
CA ALA A 79 -8.84 3.91 -14.09
C ALA A 79 -8.23 5.32 -14.07
N TYR A 80 -8.09 5.90 -12.87
CA TYR A 80 -7.42 7.20 -12.71
C TYR A 80 -5.92 7.14 -13.07
N GLY A 81 -5.23 6.07 -12.68
CA GLY A 81 -3.84 5.83 -13.04
C GLY A 81 -3.65 5.76 -14.56
N PHE A 82 -4.48 5.00 -15.27
CA PHE A 82 -4.44 4.90 -16.72
C PHE A 82 -4.75 6.23 -17.41
N TYR A 83 -5.68 7.02 -16.87
CA TYR A 83 -5.94 8.37 -17.37
C TYR A 83 -4.70 9.27 -17.28
N LYS A 84 -4.02 9.29 -16.12
CA LYS A 84 -2.78 10.07 -15.95
C LYS A 84 -1.64 9.60 -16.85
N VAL A 85 -1.46 8.29 -17.01
CA VAL A 85 -0.48 7.73 -17.95
C VAL A 85 -0.79 8.11 -19.39
N GLY A 86 -2.07 8.11 -19.78
CA GLY A 86 -2.52 8.57 -21.08
C GLY A 86 -2.07 10.00 -21.38
N GLN A 87 -2.28 10.92 -20.44
CA GLN A 87 -1.83 12.32 -20.58
C GLN A 87 -0.31 12.43 -20.68
N GLY A 88 0.44 11.73 -19.82
CA GLY A 88 1.90 11.72 -19.88
C GLY A 88 2.45 11.15 -21.19
N ASN A 89 1.77 10.16 -21.77
CA ASN A 89 2.16 9.60 -23.07
C ASN A 89 1.96 10.59 -24.23
N LEU A 90 0.98 11.48 -24.16
CA LEU A 90 0.78 12.53 -25.16
C LEU A 90 1.92 13.55 -25.08
N GLU A 91 2.25 14.03 -23.88
CA GLU A 91 3.37 14.94 -23.66
C GLU A 91 4.71 14.33 -24.13
N GLN A 92 4.97 13.06 -23.77
CA GLN A 92 6.18 12.36 -24.21
C GLN A 92 6.28 12.21 -25.73
N ARG A 93 5.15 12.11 -26.44
CA ARG A 93 5.14 12.08 -27.91
C ARG A 93 5.54 13.43 -28.50
N GLU A 94 5.10 14.53 -27.88
CA GLU A 94 5.47 15.88 -28.29
C GLU A 94 6.96 16.15 -28.05
N LEU A 95 7.48 15.79 -26.88
CA LEU A 95 8.92 15.90 -26.58
C LEU A 95 9.76 15.05 -27.53
N LYS A 96 9.33 13.83 -27.83
CA LYS A 96 10.01 12.97 -28.82
C LYS A 96 9.96 13.58 -30.22
N ARG A 97 8.85 14.21 -30.59
CA ARG A 97 8.70 14.92 -31.86
C ARG A 97 9.69 16.08 -31.92
N GLU A 98 9.71 16.95 -30.91
CA GLU A 98 10.68 18.07 -30.82
C GLU A 98 12.13 17.57 -30.95
N ARG A 99 12.50 16.52 -30.19
CA ARG A 99 13.83 15.91 -30.27
C ARG A 99 14.15 15.30 -31.64
N ALA A 100 13.16 14.75 -32.33
CA ALA A 100 13.34 14.23 -33.68
C ALA A 100 13.57 15.37 -34.68
N TRP A 101 12.80 16.46 -34.57
CA TRP A 101 12.98 17.65 -35.40
C TRP A 101 14.34 18.30 -35.16
N SER A 102 14.80 18.45 -33.91
CA SER A 102 16.12 19.02 -33.66
C SER A 102 17.24 18.19 -34.33
N ARG A 103 17.13 16.86 -34.30
CA ARG A 103 18.06 15.98 -35.01
C ARG A 103 17.97 16.14 -36.52
N ILE A 104 16.79 16.14 -37.12
CA ILE A 104 16.62 16.27 -38.57
C ILE A 104 17.33 17.53 -39.10
N HIS A 105 17.29 18.63 -38.35
CA HIS A 105 17.97 19.87 -38.76
C HIS A 105 19.49 19.84 -38.57
N LEU A 106 20.00 19.08 -37.59
CA LEU A 106 21.43 18.98 -37.32
C LEU A 106 22.13 17.89 -38.15
N ILE A 107 21.40 16.84 -38.54
CA ILE A 107 21.94 15.68 -39.29
C ILE A 107 22.69 16.10 -40.55
N PRO A 108 22.21 17.02 -41.41
CA PRO A 108 22.92 17.39 -42.64
C PRO A 108 24.31 17.97 -42.37
N LEU A 109 24.46 18.78 -41.33
CA LEU A 109 25.74 19.36 -40.94
C LEU A 109 26.70 18.26 -40.46
N LEU A 110 26.24 17.40 -39.55
CA LEU A 110 27.06 16.32 -38.99
C LEU A 110 27.46 15.30 -40.07
N MET A 111 26.55 14.99 -40.99
CA MET A 111 26.82 14.09 -42.12
C MET A 111 27.87 14.69 -43.05
N ALA A 112 27.77 15.97 -43.38
CA ALA A 112 28.75 16.65 -44.22
C ALA A 112 30.14 16.68 -43.58
N GLU A 113 30.23 16.89 -42.27
CA GLU A 113 31.49 16.78 -41.54
C GLU A 113 32.06 15.36 -41.58
N SER A 114 31.22 14.34 -41.31
CA SER A 114 31.66 12.95 -41.36
C SER A 114 32.10 12.51 -42.75
N ASP A 115 31.43 12.97 -43.81
CA ASP A 115 31.77 12.64 -45.20
C ASP A 115 33.14 13.22 -45.60
N ARG A 116 33.44 14.46 -45.22
CA ARG A 116 34.77 15.08 -45.42
C ARG A 116 35.86 14.29 -44.69
N ASP A 117 35.56 13.88 -43.47
CA ASP A 117 36.47 13.13 -42.63
C ASP A 117 36.73 11.71 -43.16
N ALA A 118 35.70 11.05 -43.67
CA ALA A 118 35.79 9.74 -44.30
C ALA A 118 36.64 9.82 -45.58
N PHE A 119 36.40 10.83 -46.42
CA PHE A 119 37.19 11.06 -47.63
C PHE A 119 38.67 11.28 -47.34
N ARG A 120 38.99 12.10 -46.33
CA ARG A 120 40.38 12.31 -45.89
C ARG A 120 41.07 11.01 -45.47
N ARG A 121 40.37 10.13 -44.75
CA ARG A 121 40.91 8.83 -44.32
C ARG A 121 41.08 7.88 -45.50
N SER A 122 40.14 7.84 -46.44
CA SER A 122 40.26 7.00 -47.63
C SER A 122 41.44 7.41 -48.50
N GLU A 123 41.65 8.70 -48.72
CA GLU A 123 42.79 9.20 -49.48
C GLU A 123 44.13 8.86 -48.80
N ALA A 124 44.21 9.03 -47.46
CA ALA A 124 45.40 8.64 -46.70
C ALA A 124 45.66 7.12 -46.75
N GLN A 125 44.61 6.31 -46.74
CA GLN A 125 44.73 4.85 -46.88
C GLN A 125 45.21 4.47 -48.29
N LEU A 126 44.66 5.09 -49.35
CA LEU A 126 45.08 4.87 -50.72
C LEU A 126 46.53 5.29 -50.96
N ALA A 127 46.99 6.40 -50.36
CA ALA A 127 48.38 6.83 -50.44
C ALA A 127 49.32 5.80 -49.77
N ARG A 128 48.98 5.35 -48.56
CA ARG A 128 49.75 4.32 -47.84
C ARG A 128 49.77 2.98 -48.59
N GLU A 129 48.64 2.57 -49.17
CA GLU A 129 48.55 1.35 -49.96
C GLU A 129 49.47 1.41 -51.19
N LYS A 130 49.49 2.54 -51.91
CA LYS A 130 50.38 2.75 -53.06
C LYS A 130 51.86 2.64 -52.68
N GLU A 131 52.24 3.20 -51.54
CA GLU A 131 53.62 3.15 -51.06
C GLU A 131 54.05 1.73 -50.63
N ILE A 132 53.17 1.00 -49.94
CA ILE A 132 53.44 -0.34 -49.44
C ILE A 132 53.45 -1.38 -50.58
N MET A 133 52.54 -1.25 -51.55
CA MET A 133 52.31 -2.26 -52.59
C MET A 133 53.06 -1.99 -53.91
N LYS A 134 53.98 -1.02 -53.93
CA LYS A 134 54.74 -0.62 -55.13
C LYS A 134 55.54 -1.78 -55.77
N ASP A 135 55.98 -2.73 -54.97
CA ASP A 135 56.88 -3.80 -55.39
C ASP A 135 56.13 -5.09 -55.80
N VAL A 136 54.79 -5.12 -55.69
CA VAL A 136 53.97 -6.32 -55.97
C VAL A 136 53.45 -6.30 -57.42
N PRO A 137 53.79 -7.30 -58.26
CA PRO A 137 53.37 -7.32 -59.65
C PRO A 137 51.85 -7.55 -59.78
N GLY A 138 51.18 -6.73 -60.58
CA GLY A 138 49.74 -6.85 -60.86
C GLY A 138 48.81 -6.26 -59.80
N TRP A 139 49.34 -5.60 -58.76
CA TRP A 139 48.53 -4.90 -57.77
C TRP A 139 48.09 -3.52 -58.27
N GLU A 140 46.78 -3.27 -58.28
CA GLU A 140 46.18 -1.98 -58.60
C GLU A 140 45.68 -1.33 -57.31
N ALA A 141 46.39 -0.32 -56.81
CA ALA A 141 46.02 0.34 -55.57
C ALA A 141 44.66 1.05 -55.69
N GLY A 142 43.76 0.81 -54.73
CA GLY A 142 42.42 1.38 -54.71
C GLY A 142 41.39 0.70 -55.63
N LYS A 143 41.74 -0.45 -56.22
CA LYS A 143 40.76 -1.26 -56.95
C LYS A 143 39.69 -1.78 -55.98
N SER A 144 38.43 -1.56 -56.31
CA SER A 144 37.31 -2.09 -55.51
C SER A 144 37.31 -3.62 -55.52
N VAL A 145 37.18 -4.23 -54.33
CA VAL A 145 36.95 -5.67 -54.17
C VAL A 145 35.61 -6.10 -54.74
N TYR A 146 34.63 -5.19 -54.75
CA TYR A 146 33.30 -5.44 -55.28
C TYR A 146 33.24 -5.11 -56.78
N ASN A 147 32.56 -5.97 -57.54
CA ASN A 147 32.33 -5.79 -58.98
C ASN A 147 31.29 -4.71 -59.30
N THR A 148 30.67 -4.09 -58.29
CA THR A 148 29.66 -3.05 -58.47
C THR A 148 30.32 -1.68 -58.59
N LYS A 149 29.75 -0.78 -59.41
CA LYS A 149 30.20 0.62 -59.50
C LYS A 149 29.72 1.51 -58.34
N ARG A 150 28.98 0.94 -57.37
CA ARG A 150 28.41 1.68 -56.24
C ARG A 150 29.46 1.81 -55.14
N TYR A 151 29.46 2.96 -54.46
CA TYR A 151 30.25 3.14 -53.25
C TYR A 151 29.84 2.11 -52.18
N THR A 152 30.84 1.43 -51.61
CA THR A 152 30.66 0.49 -50.51
C THR A 152 31.55 0.94 -49.36
N PRO A 153 31.00 1.18 -48.16
CA PRO A 153 31.81 1.62 -47.03
C PRO A 153 32.78 0.51 -46.58
N PRO A 154 33.98 0.87 -46.10
CA PRO A 154 34.94 -0.11 -45.58
C PRO A 154 34.45 -0.70 -44.25
N ASN A 155 34.64 -2.01 -44.06
CA ASN A 155 34.24 -2.71 -42.82
C ASN A 155 35.18 -2.47 -41.64
N PHE A 156 36.44 -2.13 -41.91
CA PHE A 156 37.45 -1.84 -40.90
C PHE A 156 38.30 -0.65 -41.33
N VAL A 157 38.75 0.13 -40.35
CA VAL A 157 39.65 1.27 -40.58
C VAL A 157 41.04 0.84 -40.12
N VAL A 158 42.00 0.85 -41.04
CA VAL A 158 43.41 0.64 -40.71
C VAL A 158 43.98 2.00 -40.31
N LEU A 159 44.20 2.18 -39.00
CA LEU A 159 44.74 3.41 -38.41
C LEU A 159 46.17 3.64 -38.86
#